data_AF-A0A932GGX8-F1
#
_entry.id   AF-A0A932GGX8-F1
#
_cell.length_a   1.000
_cell.length_b   1.000
_cell.length_c   1.000
_cell.angle_alpha   90.00
_cell.angle_beta   90.00
_cell.angle_gamma   90.00
#
_symmetry.space_group_name_H-M   'P 1'
#
loop_
_entity.id
_entity.type
_entity.pdbx_description
1 polymer ?
#
loop_
_entity_poly.entity_id
_entity_poly.type
_entity_poly.pdbx_seq_one_letter_code
_entity_poly.pdbx_strand_id
1 'polypeptide(L)'
;GEKEVSKPRGPADKGLEQNLRDMRKRVEEVMERSETDRLSDFATWSDLEALKRNLQFTEETLLRRQAESASSEQREKLHDEISSEMERMSLLAEEISKRLKAQEMAAAAQDLMKSQERLLESLEKLRSGDKNLDAIMKEISQLASLLGSLQRDLSQFASRLPDEFVNNDAVRGLSFNEMFSGLEEIRKKLMQGDIEGAMQLARELFNQMASMLAALQGAQQSAMSSTMGRMQGEMMRSNSELQQILREQQEILVDTERIQQRGLGEREDILKERLDRFLGKAQEELSRLAELFPDDERESGPGPSRDQLDEATVNHLVKNMISRLLKKDFPAFAEVMELARKELGKRRAPEQESKGRGAEDSLQGLKRELEALLEEPVAGLKDDEKKRLRDLSQRERGVKERTQELHEKLDSLFQLFPSLDPQIIKNIQEAAGAMDKAQGRLGDLDAKGAVPRCSSSPSGASSATCRSRASSVWAGSCPPASWFPFRECRSSPSSMSKGA
;
A
#
# COMPACT_ATOMS: atom_id res chain seq x y z
N GLY A 1 3.86 -34.08 -1.32
CA GLY A 1 5.11 -33.53 -0.75
C GLY A 1 6.15 -33.57 -1.83
N GLU A 2 6.14 -32.56 -2.70
CA GLU A 2 7.15 -32.40 -3.73
C GLU A 2 8.12 -31.34 -3.23
N LYS A 3 9.38 -31.74 -3.05
CA LYS A 3 10.49 -30.82 -2.78
C LYS A 3 10.79 -30.12 -4.09
N GLU A 4 10.41 -28.84 -4.19
CA GLU A 4 11.01 -27.93 -5.16
C GLU A 4 12.51 -27.86 -4.89
N VAL A 5 13.29 -28.48 -5.77
CA VAL A 5 14.74 -28.34 -5.81
C VAL A 5 15.03 -27.00 -6.47
N SER A 6 15.23 -25.98 -5.64
CA SER A 6 15.78 -24.68 -6.04
C SER A 6 17.07 -24.89 -6.85
N LYS A 7 17.08 -24.45 -8.12
CA LYS A 7 18.32 -24.38 -8.93
C LYS A 7 19.40 -23.59 -8.17
N PRO A 8 20.68 -23.99 -8.23
CA PRO A 8 21.74 -23.30 -7.50
C PRO A 8 21.92 -21.88 -8.06
N ARG A 9 21.79 -20.88 -7.18
CA ARG A 9 22.09 -19.46 -7.44
C ARG A 9 23.51 -19.32 -8.00
N GLY A 10 23.69 -18.49 -9.02
CA GLY A 10 24.99 -18.20 -9.61
C GLY A 10 25.96 -17.54 -8.60
N PRO A 11 27.28 -17.60 -8.84
CA PRO A 11 28.29 -17.04 -7.93
C PRO A 11 28.22 -15.51 -7.79
N ALA A 12 27.72 -14.79 -8.80
CA ALA A 12 27.56 -13.33 -8.77
C ALA A 12 26.44 -12.88 -7.81
N ASP A 13 25.28 -13.56 -7.82
CA ASP A 13 24.12 -13.22 -6.97
C ASP A 13 24.43 -13.41 -5.47
N LYS A 14 25.22 -14.44 -5.14
CA LYS A 14 25.65 -14.70 -3.76
C LYS A 14 26.61 -13.62 -3.23
N GLY A 15 27.45 -13.06 -4.09
CA GLY A 15 28.35 -11.96 -3.72
C GLY A 15 27.59 -10.67 -3.42
N LEU A 16 26.60 -10.35 -4.25
CA LEU A 16 25.75 -9.17 -4.06
C LEU A 16 24.88 -9.28 -2.79
N GLU A 17 24.26 -10.45 -2.57
CA GLU A 17 23.46 -10.73 -1.35
C GLU A 17 24.30 -10.55 -0.07
N GLN A 18 25.54 -11.05 -0.07
CA GLN A 18 26.45 -10.87 1.07
C GLN A 18 26.82 -9.39 1.27
N ASN A 19 27.11 -8.66 0.19
CA ASN A 19 27.43 -7.24 0.26
C ASN A 19 26.25 -6.41 0.83
N LEU A 20 25.01 -6.70 0.40
CA LEU A 20 23.81 -6.04 0.92
C LEU A 20 23.63 -6.27 2.42
N ARG A 21 23.86 -7.49 2.90
CA ARG A 21 23.83 -7.82 4.34
C ARG A 21 24.89 -7.06 5.12
N ASP A 22 26.11 -7.02 4.60
CA ASP A 22 27.22 -6.33 5.25
C ASP A 22 26.98 -4.81 5.30
N MET A 23 26.43 -4.23 4.23
CA MET A 23 26.02 -2.81 4.20
C MET A 23 24.90 -2.54 5.21
N ARG A 24 23.87 -3.40 5.27
CA ARG A 24 22.77 -3.26 6.25
C ARG A 24 23.28 -3.29 7.68
N LYS A 25 24.19 -4.21 8.00
CA LYS A 25 24.80 -4.29 9.33
C LYS A 25 25.60 -3.03 9.67
N ARG A 26 26.36 -2.48 8.71
CA ARG A 26 27.08 -1.20 8.91
C ARG A 26 26.12 -0.04 9.17
N VAL A 27 24.99 0.02 8.48
CA VAL A 27 23.95 1.04 8.73
C VAL A 27 23.41 0.90 10.15
N GLU A 28 23.10 -0.32 10.60
CA GLU A 28 22.65 -0.58 11.99
C GLU A 28 23.69 -0.13 13.02
N GLU A 29 24.97 -0.44 12.81
CA GLU A 29 26.06 0.00 13.71
C GLU A 29 26.19 1.54 13.77
N VAL A 30 25.97 2.23 12.65
CA VAL A 30 25.94 3.71 12.61
C VAL A 30 24.71 4.26 13.31
N MET A 31 23.55 3.61 13.14
CA MET A 31 22.32 3.98 13.84
C MET A 31 22.48 3.89 15.37
N GLU A 32 23.02 2.78 15.88
CA GLU A 32 23.26 2.60 17.33
C GLU A 32 24.18 3.70 17.89
N ARG A 33 25.23 4.09 17.15
CA ARG A 33 26.10 5.21 17.55
C ARG A 33 25.35 6.54 17.53
N SER A 34 24.55 6.77 16.50
CA SER A 34 23.75 7.99 16.36
C SER A 34 22.70 8.15 17.46
N GLU A 35 22.18 7.05 18.03
CA GLU A 35 21.24 7.11 19.16
C GLU A 35 21.90 7.61 20.45
N THR A 36 23.21 7.37 20.60
CA THR A 36 23.98 7.84 21.76
C THR A 36 24.57 9.24 21.57
N ASP A 37 24.57 9.76 20.34
CA ASP A 37 25.12 11.08 20.02
C ASP A 37 24.08 12.18 20.28
N ARG A 38 24.43 13.13 21.16
CA ARG A 38 23.60 14.28 21.52
C ARG A 38 23.33 15.23 20.36
N LEU A 39 24.13 15.18 19.29
CA LEU A 39 24.02 16.04 18.11
C LEU A 39 23.42 15.31 16.89
N SER A 40 23.04 14.05 17.05
CA SER A 40 22.31 13.31 16.03
C SER A 40 20.87 13.82 15.93
N ASP A 41 20.56 14.43 14.79
CA ASP A 41 19.21 14.88 14.49
C ASP A 41 18.31 13.72 14.02
N PHE A 42 17.03 13.76 14.39
CA PHE A 42 16.00 12.80 13.98
C PHE A 42 15.99 12.55 12.45
N ALA A 43 16.30 13.57 11.66
CA ALA A 43 16.39 13.45 10.21
C ALA A 43 17.50 12.47 9.76
N THR A 44 18.67 12.48 10.40
CA THR A 44 19.77 11.55 10.09
C THR A 44 19.37 10.11 10.41
N TRP A 45 18.73 9.89 11.56
CA TRP A 45 18.25 8.58 11.96
C TRP A 45 17.15 8.06 11.02
N SER A 46 16.22 8.92 10.62
CA SER A 46 15.16 8.58 9.65
C SER A 46 15.71 8.18 8.28
N ASP A 47 16.74 8.88 7.79
CA ASP A 47 17.39 8.57 6.52
C ASP A 47 18.18 7.25 6.59
N LEU A 48 18.86 6.98 7.72
CA LEU A 48 19.52 5.68 7.97
C LEU A 48 18.51 4.52 8.01
N GLU A 49 17.36 4.73 8.66
CA GLU A 49 16.29 3.73 8.70
C GLU A 49 15.64 3.52 7.32
N ALA A 50 15.54 4.56 6.49
CA ALA A 50 15.12 4.43 5.09
C ALA A 50 16.14 3.62 4.27
N LEU A 51 17.43 3.93 4.39
CA LEU A 51 18.50 3.18 3.74
C LEU A 51 18.49 1.70 4.14
N LYS A 52 18.29 1.42 5.43
CA LYS A 52 18.15 0.06 5.96
C LYS A 52 16.97 -0.69 5.33
N ARG A 53 15.79 -0.06 5.26
CA ARG A 53 14.59 -0.66 4.66
C ARG A 53 14.77 -0.91 3.16
N ASN A 54 15.40 0.01 2.44
CA ASN A 54 15.68 -0.15 1.01
C ASN A 54 16.64 -1.33 0.77
N LEU A 55 17.72 -1.45 1.56
CA LEU A 55 18.65 -2.59 1.50
C LEU A 55 17.94 -3.93 1.75
N GLN A 56 17.04 -3.97 2.75
CA GLN A 56 16.21 -5.15 3.02
C GLN A 56 15.28 -5.49 1.86
N PHE A 57 14.63 -4.48 1.27
CA PHE A 57 13.74 -4.68 0.13
C PHE A 57 14.47 -5.25 -1.09
N THR A 58 15.63 -4.69 -1.44
CA THR A 58 16.46 -5.19 -2.55
C THR A 58 16.90 -6.64 -2.31
N GLU A 59 17.32 -6.96 -1.07
CA GLU A 59 17.75 -8.31 -0.70
C GLU A 59 16.60 -9.33 -0.70
N GLU A 60 15.54 -9.05 0.06
CA GLU A 60 14.51 -10.04 0.37
C GLU A 60 13.46 -10.16 -0.73
N THR A 61 13.25 -9.08 -1.49
CA THR A 61 12.20 -9.02 -2.52
C THR A 61 12.78 -9.10 -3.92
N LEU A 62 13.64 -8.16 -4.32
CA LEU A 62 14.08 -8.06 -5.72
C LEU A 62 15.02 -9.20 -6.11
N LEU A 63 16.08 -9.45 -5.33
CA LEU A 63 17.02 -10.55 -5.61
C LEU A 63 16.34 -11.92 -5.55
N ARG A 64 15.40 -12.09 -4.60
CA ARG A 64 14.64 -13.32 -4.49
C ARG A 64 13.73 -13.55 -5.71
N ARG A 65 12.99 -12.53 -6.15
CA ARG A 65 12.17 -12.60 -7.38
C ARG A 65 13.02 -12.85 -8.62
N GLN A 66 14.22 -12.26 -8.68
CA GLN A 66 15.14 -12.48 -9.80
C GLN A 66 15.60 -13.94 -9.86
N ALA A 67 15.94 -14.53 -8.71
CA ALA A 67 16.34 -15.93 -8.61
C ALA A 67 15.20 -16.91 -8.93
N GLU A 68 13.97 -16.57 -8.53
CA GLU A 68 12.76 -17.38 -8.76
C GLU A 68 12.18 -17.21 -10.19
N SER A 69 12.56 -16.15 -10.91
CA SER A 69 12.10 -15.91 -12.28
C SER A 69 12.60 -16.96 -13.25
N ALA A 70 11.70 -17.56 -14.03
CA ALA A 70 12.03 -18.52 -15.08
C ALA A 70 12.35 -17.86 -16.44
N SER A 71 11.90 -16.62 -16.66
CA SER A 71 12.08 -15.89 -17.92
C SER A 71 13.33 -15.01 -17.90
N SER A 72 14.13 -15.09 -18.96
CA SER A 72 15.32 -14.25 -19.14
C SER A 72 14.98 -12.76 -19.16
N GLU A 73 13.89 -12.38 -19.85
CA GLU A 73 13.45 -10.99 -19.96
C GLU A 73 13.00 -10.41 -18.60
N GLN A 74 12.34 -11.23 -17.77
CA GLN A 74 11.95 -10.82 -16.42
C GLN A 74 13.16 -10.69 -15.48
N ARG A 75 14.20 -11.52 -15.67
CA ARG A 75 15.44 -11.41 -14.89
C ARG A 75 16.23 -10.15 -15.23
N GLU A 76 16.23 -9.74 -16.48
CA GLU A 76 16.87 -8.51 -16.96
C GLU A 76 16.17 -7.27 -16.39
N LYS A 77 14.83 -7.22 -16.48
CA LYS A 77 14.03 -6.14 -15.86
C LYS A 77 14.27 -6.03 -14.34
N LEU A 78 14.35 -7.15 -13.64
CA LEU A 78 14.66 -7.16 -12.20
C LEU A 78 16.12 -6.75 -11.92
N HIS A 79 17.05 -7.03 -12.84
CA HIS A 79 18.43 -6.57 -12.71
C HIS A 79 18.51 -5.03 -12.81
N ASP A 80 17.79 -4.45 -13.77
CA ASP A 80 17.71 -3.00 -13.93
C ASP A 80 17.07 -2.33 -12.71
N GLU A 81 15.99 -2.92 -12.16
CA GLU A 81 15.34 -2.45 -10.93
C GLU A 81 16.31 -2.50 -9.73
N ILE A 82 17.10 -3.58 -9.60
CA ILE A 82 18.14 -3.69 -8.56
C ILE A 82 19.24 -2.63 -8.76
N SER A 83 19.71 -2.41 -9.99
CA SER A 83 20.76 -1.43 -10.28
C SER A 83 20.30 -0.01 -9.94
N SER A 84 19.07 0.33 -10.32
CA SER A 84 18.47 1.63 -10.02
C SER A 84 18.34 1.87 -8.50
N GLU A 85 17.87 0.88 -7.74
CA GLU A 85 17.81 0.99 -6.28
C GLU A 85 19.21 1.11 -5.64
N MET A 86 20.22 0.42 -6.17
CA MET A 86 21.60 0.53 -5.70
C MET A 86 22.21 1.91 -5.96
N GLU A 87 22.01 2.49 -7.15
CA GLU A 87 22.44 3.86 -7.47
C GLU A 87 21.79 4.86 -6.52
N ARG A 88 20.49 4.70 -6.29
CA ARG A 88 19.72 5.55 -5.38
C ARG A 88 20.18 5.44 -3.93
N MET A 89 20.42 4.24 -3.43
CA MET A 89 20.97 4.02 -2.10
C MET A 89 22.39 4.60 -1.97
N SER A 90 23.18 4.58 -3.04
CA SER A 90 24.49 5.25 -3.06
C SER A 90 24.36 6.77 -2.91
N LEU A 91 23.40 7.40 -3.60
CA LEU A 91 23.11 8.82 -3.46
C LEU A 91 22.63 9.15 -2.04
N LEU A 92 21.72 8.33 -1.48
CA LEU A 92 21.26 8.50 -0.09
C LEU A 92 22.40 8.39 0.91
N ALA A 93 23.26 7.38 0.76
CA ALA A 93 24.41 7.17 1.63
C ALA A 93 25.39 8.34 1.55
N GLU A 94 25.56 8.94 0.38
CA GLU A 94 26.37 10.15 0.20
C GLU A 94 25.77 11.36 0.94
N GLU A 95 24.46 11.58 0.84
CA GLU A 95 23.78 12.66 1.57
C GLU A 95 23.84 12.47 3.09
N ILE A 96 23.59 11.25 3.58
CA ILE A 96 23.74 10.90 5.00
C ILE A 96 25.17 11.17 5.45
N SER A 97 26.18 10.75 4.66
CA SER A 97 27.59 10.98 4.95
C SER A 97 27.94 12.46 5.02
N LYS A 98 27.42 13.28 4.09
CA LYS A 98 27.58 14.74 4.12
C LYS A 98 27.00 15.34 5.41
N ARG A 99 25.83 14.89 5.84
CA ARG A 99 25.17 15.37 7.07
C ARG A 99 25.90 14.93 8.34
N LEU A 100 26.29 13.65 8.44
CA LEU A 100 27.10 13.14 9.53
C LEU A 100 28.42 13.90 9.64
N LYS A 101 29.09 14.16 8.51
CA LYS A 101 30.33 14.96 8.51
C LYS A 101 30.10 16.40 8.97
N ALA A 102 28.99 17.02 8.57
CA ALA A 102 28.61 18.35 9.06
C ALA A 102 28.34 18.34 10.59
N GLN A 103 27.68 17.31 11.11
CA GLN A 103 27.46 17.11 12.55
C GLN A 103 28.78 16.90 13.31
N GLU A 104 29.71 16.10 12.78
CA GLU A 104 31.06 15.94 13.33
C GLU A 104 31.81 17.28 13.38
N MET A 105 31.72 18.08 12.31
CA MET A 105 32.33 19.41 12.28
C MET A 105 31.70 20.33 13.32
N ALA A 106 30.38 20.30 13.49
CA ALA A 106 29.67 21.05 14.53
C ALA A 106 30.05 20.61 15.95
N ALA A 107 30.29 19.31 16.17
CA ALA A 107 30.77 18.78 17.43
C ALA A 107 32.21 19.25 17.74
N ALA A 108 33.13 19.12 16.77
CA ALA A 108 34.50 19.61 16.89
C ALA A 108 34.55 21.12 17.17
N ALA A 109 33.67 21.87 16.51
CA ALA A 109 33.41 23.28 16.74
C ALA A 109 32.99 23.60 18.18
N GLN A 110 32.03 22.85 18.74
CA GLN A 110 31.59 23.02 20.12
C GLN A 110 32.70 22.67 21.12
N ASP A 111 33.48 21.63 20.86
CA ASP A 111 34.59 21.25 21.73
C ASP A 111 35.72 22.27 21.70
N LEU A 112 35.93 22.91 20.54
CA LEU A 112 36.85 24.03 20.39
C LEU A 112 36.39 25.25 21.21
N MET A 113 35.09 25.58 21.25
CA MET A 113 34.56 26.61 22.17
C MET A 113 34.80 26.26 23.63
N LYS A 114 34.42 25.04 24.06
CA LYS A 114 34.62 24.60 25.47
C LYS A 114 36.08 24.63 25.88
N SER A 115 36.97 24.22 24.97
CA SER A 115 38.42 24.23 25.20
C SER A 115 38.94 25.67 25.36
N GLN A 116 38.39 26.61 24.59
CA GLN A 116 38.75 28.01 24.69
C GLN A 116 38.16 28.70 25.93
N GLU A 117 36.96 28.35 26.38
CA GLU A 117 36.42 28.80 27.67
C GLU A 117 37.31 28.37 28.83
N ARG A 118 37.77 27.10 28.82
CA ARG A 118 38.73 26.58 29.81
C ARG A 118 40.04 27.34 29.78
N LEU A 119 40.56 27.67 28.59
CA LEU A 119 41.77 28.47 28.45
C LEU A 119 41.62 29.86 29.10
N LEU A 120 40.49 30.54 28.89
CA LEU A 120 40.26 31.85 29.52
C LEU A 120 40.16 31.72 31.05
N GLU A 121 39.46 30.70 31.54
CA GLU A 121 39.34 30.44 32.99
C GLU A 121 40.70 30.10 33.62
N SER A 122 41.53 29.32 32.94
CA SER A 122 42.86 28.94 33.41
C SER A 122 43.83 30.12 33.41
N LEU A 123 43.76 31.01 32.42
CA LEU A 123 44.48 32.28 32.39
C LEU A 123 44.06 33.22 33.53
N GLU A 124 42.77 33.28 33.85
CA GLU A 124 42.25 34.09 34.96
C GLU A 124 42.71 33.55 36.33
N LYS A 125 42.75 32.22 36.50
CA LYS A 125 43.33 31.56 37.69
C LYS A 125 44.82 31.83 37.82
N LEU A 126 45.58 31.78 36.72
CA LEU A 126 47.01 32.12 36.70
C LEU A 126 47.24 33.57 37.15
N ARG A 127 46.40 34.50 36.69
CA ARG A 127 46.42 35.91 37.12
C ARG A 127 46.14 36.07 38.62
N SER A 128 45.28 35.24 39.19
CA SER A 128 44.95 35.25 40.63
C SER A 128 46.03 34.65 41.54
N GLY A 129 47.14 34.13 40.99
CA GLY A 129 48.30 33.65 41.73
C GLY A 129 48.51 32.14 41.71
N ASP A 130 47.71 31.39 40.94
CA ASP A 130 47.95 29.96 40.71
C ASP A 130 49.19 29.74 39.82
N LYS A 131 49.94 28.65 40.03
CA LYS A 131 51.20 28.35 39.31
C LYS A 131 51.07 27.24 38.26
N ASN A 132 49.86 26.99 37.77
CA ASN A 132 49.56 25.91 36.83
C ASN A 132 49.84 26.28 35.36
N LEU A 133 51.00 26.89 35.06
CA LEU A 133 51.41 27.25 33.70
C LEU A 133 51.44 26.02 32.76
N ASP A 134 51.91 24.87 33.26
CA ASP A 134 51.99 23.63 32.49
C ASP A 134 50.60 23.11 32.04
N ALA A 135 49.55 23.36 32.84
CA ALA A 135 48.19 22.97 32.48
C ALA A 135 47.66 23.84 31.32
N ILE A 136 47.93 25.15 31.37
CA ILE A 136 47.56 26.10 30.31
C ILE A 136 48.27 25.77 29.01
N MET A 137 49.56 25.42 29.07
CA MET A 137 50.32 25.00 27.89
C MET A 137 49.74 23.73 27.26
N LYS A 138 49.24 22.79 28.07
CA LYS A 138 48.51 21.61 27.58
C LYS A 138 47.19 22.01 26.90
N GLU A 139 46.41 22.91 27.48
CA GLU A 139 45.16 23.41 26.88
C GLU A 139 45.39 24.10 25.53
N ILE A 140 46.45 24.92 25.42
CA ILE A 140 46.85 25.56 24.15
C ILE A 140 47.21 24.49 23.10
N SER A 141 47.96 23.45 23.48
CA SER A 141 48.28 22.36 22.55
C SER A 141 47.05 21.55 22.13
N GLN A 142 46.08 21.37 23.03
CA GLN A 142 44.81 20.72 22.72
C GLN A 142 43.97 21.57 21.75
N LEU A 143 43.91 22.89 21.95
CA LEU A 143 43.28 23.83 21.02
C LEU A 143 43.92 23.77 19.63
N ALA A 144 45.24 23.79 19.54
CA ALA A 144 45.95 23.66 18.27
C ALA A 144 45.62 22.33 17.58
N SER A 145 45.52 21.23 18.34
CA SER A 145 45.16 19.92 17.79
C SER A 145 43.72 19.90 17.26
N LEU A 146 42.76 20.47 18.00
CA LEU A 146 41.35 20.55 17.60
C LEU A 146 41.17 21.45 16.37
N LEU A 147 41.88 22.58 16.32
CA LEU A 147 41.89 23.46 15.16
C LEU A 147 42.46 22.75 13.93
N GLY A 148 43.51 21.94 14.11
CA GLY A 148 44.12 21.15 13.03
C GLY A 148 43.27 19.98 12.55
N SER A 149 42.43 19.36 13.39
CA SER A 149 41.41 18.42 12.93
C SER A 149 40.32 19.12 12.14
N LEU A 150 39.81 20.24 12.66
CA LEU A 150 38.75 21.00 12.00
C LEU A 150 39.19 21.50 10.61
N GLN A 151 40.41 22.02 10.48
CA GLN A 151 40.97 22.43 9.18
C GLN A 151 41.03 21.26 8.18
N ARG A 152 41.46 20.08 8.62
CA ARG A 152 41.54 18.90 7.76
C ARG A 152 40.16 18.44 7.33
N ASP A 153 39.22 18.33 8.26
CA ASP A 153 37.84 17.93 7.98
C ASP A 153 37.16 18.92 7.02
N LEU A 154 37.35 20.22 7.25
CA LEU A 154 36.80 21.27 6.39
C LEU A 154 37.44 21.27 5.00
N SER A 155 38.74 21.02 4.88
CA SER A 155 39.40 20.91 3.56
C SER A 155 38.92 19.71 2.75
N GLN A 156 38.70 18.56 3.40
CA GLN A 156 38.14 17.38 2.75
C GLN A 156 36.67 17.59 2.36
N PHE A 157 35.91 18.27 3.22
CA PHE A 157 34.50 18.57 2.98
C PHE A 157 34.31 19.63 1.88
N ALA A 158 35.12 20.69 1.86
CA ALA A 158 35.09 21.74 0.83
C ALA A 158 35.28 21.20 -0.59
N SER A 159 36.06 20.14 -0.77
CA SER A 159 36.23 19.48 -2.07
C SER A 159 34.98 18.76 -2.60
N ARG A 160 33.96 18.57 -1.74
CA ARG A 160 32.72 17.82 -2.02
C ARG A 160 31.45 18.65 -1.85
N LEU A 161 31.60 19.94 -1.57
CA LEU A 161 30.50 20.83 -1.30
C LEU A 161 29.92 21.43 -2.60
N PRO A 162 28.61 21.73 -2.63
CA PRO A 162 28.01 22.52 -3.72
C PRO A 162 28.68 23.90 -3.83
N ASP A 163 28.76 24.43 -5.06
CA ASP A 163 29.36 25.74 -5.34
C ASP A 163 28.78 26.87 -4.47
N GLU A 164 27.52 26.74 -4.04
CA GLU A 164 26.82 27.67 -3.16
C GLU A 164 27.46 27.80 -1.76
N PHE A 165 28.06 26.73 -1.24
CA PHE A 165 28.77 26.75 0.05
C PHE A 165 30.19 27.32 -0.11
N VAL A 166 30.85 27.00 -1.23
CA VAL A 166 32.20 27.47 -1.57
C VAL A 166 32.20 28.96 -1.91
N ASN A 167 31.08 29.49 -2.41
CA ASN A 167 30.89 30.90 -2.74
C ASN A 167 30.42 31.76 -1.55
N ASN A 168 30.26 31.20 -0.36
CA ASN A 168 29.92 31.99 0.81
C ASN A 168 31.19 32.71 1.32
N ASP A 169 31.17 34.04 1.28
CA ASP A 169 32.29 34.90 1.71
C ASP A 169 32.73 34.60 3.16
N ALA A 170 31.80 34.12 4.00
CA ALA A 170 32.08 33.77 5.39
C ALA A 170 32.94 32.50 5.55
N VAL A 171 32.94 31.59 4.57
CA VAL A 171 33.76 30.37 4.57
C VAL A 171 35.13 30.64 3.91
N ARG A 172 35.17 31.51 2.90
CA ARG A 172 36.43 31.95 2.25
C ARG A 172 37.28 32.86 3.14
N GLY A 173 36.65 33.61 4.04
CA GLY A 173 37.33 34.50 5.00
C GLY A 173 37.92 33.81 6.23
N LEU A 174 37.88 32.47 6.33
CA LEU A 174 38.39 31.72 7.48
C LEU A 174 39.92 31.54 7.40
N SER A 175 40.66 32.41 8.09
CA SER A 175 42.12 32.34 8.18
C SER A 175 42.60 31.39 9.30
N PHE A 176 42.61 30.07 9.05
CA PHE A 176 43.18 29.10 10.00
C PHE A 176 44.63 29.40 10.37
N ASN A 177 45.43 29.90 9.42
CA ASN A 177 46.82 30.27 9.66
C ASN A 177 46.98 31.38 10.70
N GLU A 178 46.07 32.37 10.71
CA GLU A 178 46.08 33.46 11.68
C GLU A 178 45.75 32.95 13.09
N MET A 179 44.79 32.03 13.19
CA MET A 179 44.41 31.40 14.46
C MET A 179 45.56 30.54 15.04
N PHE A 180 46.29 29.80 14.20
CA PHE A 180 47.50 29.08 14.63
C PHE A 180 48.61 30.03 15.10
N SER A 181 48.82 31.15 14.38
CA SER A 181 49.80 32.14 14.84
C SER A 181 49.40 32.77 16.17
N GLY A 182 48.11 33.06 16.38
CA GLY A 182 47.59 33.57 17.65
C GLY A 182 47.87 32.63 18.83
N LEU A 183 47.68 31.32 18.65
CA LEU A 183 48.01 30.32 19.68
C LEU A 183 49.50 30.30 20.05
N GLU A 184 50.38 30.44 19.06
CA GLU A 184 51.83 30.47 19.29
C GLU A 184 52.28 31.79 19.97
N GLU A 185 51.64 32.90 19.63
CA GLU A 185 51.89 34.19 20.30
C GLU A 185 51.42 34.17 21.76
N ILE A 186 50.25 33.60 22.06
CA ILE A 186 49.77 33.37 23.43
C ILE A 186 50.81 32.55 24.21
N ARG A 187 51.30 31.45 23.62
CA ARG A 187 52.34 30.60 24.20
C ARG A 187 53.61 31.39 24.55
N LYS A 188 54.07 32.23 23.63
CA LYS A 188 55.26 33.07 23.80
C LYS A 188 55.06 34.11 24.91
N LYS A 189 53.92 34.77 24.95
CA LYS A 189 53.56 35.76 25.99
C LYS A 189 53.52 35.14 27.38
N LEU A 190 52.95 33.94 27.50
CA LEU A 190 52.93 33.19 28.76
C LEU A 190 54.33 32.80 29.25
N MET A 191 55.23 32.35 28.36
CA MET A 191 56.62 32.05 28.72
C MET A 191 57.40 33.29 29.19
N GLN A 192 57.02 34.48 28.71
CA GLN A 192 57.61 35.75 29.12
C GLN A 192 57.00 36.31 30.43
N GLY A 193 55.98 35.66 30.98
CA GLY A 193 55.25 36.13 32.16
C GLY A 193 54.24 37.25 31.85
N ASP A 194 53.97 37.56 30.58
CA ASP A 194 53.00 38.57 30.15
C ASP A 194 51.59 37.97 30.05
N ILE A 195 50.95 37.81 31.21
CA ILE A 195 49.62 37.19 31.33
C ILE A 195 48.53 38.09 30.73
N GLU A 196 48.64 39.42 30.89
CA GLU A 196 47.67 40.37 30.34
C GLU A 196 47.71 40.38 28.80
N GLY A 197 48.90 40.36 28.20
CA GLY A 197 49.05 40.23 26.76
C GLY A 197 48.52 38.89 26.22
N ALA A 198 48.76 37.79 26.94
CA ALA A 198 48.22 36.48 26.56
C ALA A 198 46.68 36.44 26.62
N MET A 199 46.06 37.07 27.61
CA MET A 199 44.59 37.16 27.71
C MET A 199 43.97 38.00 26.58
N GLN A 200 44.62 39.10 26.17
CA GLN A 200 44.13 39.92 25.06
C GLN A 200 44.10 39.11 23.76
N LEU A 201 45.20 38.43 23.43
CA LEU A 201 45.30 37.57 22.25
C LEU A 201 44.28 36.41 22.31
N ALA A 202 44.06 35.81 23.48
CA ALA A 202 43.07 34.75 23.66
C ALA A 202 41.62 35.23 23.41
N ARG A 203 41.30 36.49 23.76
CA ARG A 203 39.99 37.10 23.47
C ARG A 203 39.81 37.45 22.00
N GLU A 204 40.86 37.91 21.33
CA GLU A 204 40.83 38.15 19.88
C GLU A 204 40.60 36.84 19.13
N LEU A 205 41.35 35.80 19.49
CA LEU A 205 41.18 34.46 18.94
C LEU A 205 39.76 33.93 19.18
N PHE A 206 39.18 34.18 20.35
CA PHE A 206 37.79 33.82 20.65
C PHE A 206 36.80 34.43 19.67
N ASN A 207 36.91 35.73 19.43
CA ASN A 207 35.98 36.44 18.54
C ASN A 207 36.08 35.90 17.11
N GLN A 208 37.30 35.57 16.65
CA GLN A 208 37.52 34.94 15.35
C GLN A 208 36.86 33.55 15.28
N MET A 209 37.04 32.72 16.31
CA MET A 209 36.44 31.39 16.38
C MET A 209 34.91 31.46 16.47
N ALA A 210 34.34 32.39 17.24
CA ALA A 210 32.90 32.61 17.33
C ALA A 210 32.29 33.02 15.98
N SER A 211 32.97 33.91 15.24
CA SER A 211 32.54 34.31 13.88
C SER A 211 32.59 33.13 12.91
N MET A 212 33.63 32.32 12.97
CA MET A 212 33.76 31.10 12.15
C MET A 212 32.61 30.13 12.42
N LEU A 213 32.28 29.92 13.69
CA LEU A 213 31.22 29.00 14.11
C LEU A 213 29.85 29.46 13.65
N ALA A 214 29.58 30.77 13.77
CA ALA A 214 28.34 31.35 13.26
C ALA A 214 28.21 31.19 11.75
N ALA A 215 29.30 31.39 11.00
CA ALA A 215 29.35 31.17 9.56
C ALA A 215 29.06 29.72 9.18
N LEU A 216 29.70 28.75 9.87
CA LEU A 216 29.50 27.32 9.62
C LEU A 216 28.07 26.87 9.96
N GLN A 217 27.52 27.31 11.10
CA GLN A 217 26.15 26.99 11.51
C GLN A 217 25.12 27.60 10.56
N GLY A 218 25.30 28.85 10.14
CA GLY A 218 24.39 29.51 9.20
C GLY A 218 24.40 28.86 7.82
N ALA A 219 25.57 28.44 7.33
CA ALA A 219 25.70 27.72 6.07
C ALA A 219 25.06 26.32 6.13
N GLN A 220 25.23 25.59 7.25
CA GLN A 220 24.58 24.29 7.48
C GLN A 220 23.05 24.43 7.50
N GLN A 221 22.50 25.39 8.26
CA GLN A 221 21.06 25.59 8.37
C GLN A 221 20.42 26.01 7.04
N SER A 222 21.09 26.88 6.28
CA SER A 222 20.58 27.34 4.98
C SER A 222 20.49 26.21 3.96
N ALA A 223 21.51 25.36 3.87
CA ALA A 223 21.52 24.22 2.96
C ALA A 223 20.43 23.18 3.28
N MET A 224 20.11 22.99 4.58
CA MET A 224 19.09 22.04 5.01
C MET A 224 17.66 22.61 4.90
N SER A 225 17.46 23.91 5.14
CA SER A 225 16.15 24.55 5.13
C SER A 225 15.51 24.63 3.73
N SER A 226 16.30 24.90 2.70
CA SER A 226 15.78 25.09 1.33
C SER A 226 15.25 23.79 0.71
N THR A 227 15.92 22.68 1.01
CA THR A 227 15.63 21.36 0.44
C THR A 227 14.46 20.69 1.15
N MET A 228 14.42 20.76 2.49
CA MET A 228 13.35 20.17 3.29
C MET A 228 12.01 20.91 3.13
N GLY A 229 12.02 22.25 3.04
CA GLY A 229 10.80 23.04 2.85
C GLY A 229 10.11 22.76 1.51
N ARG A 230 10.90 22.59 0.44
CA ARG A 230 10.37 22.23 -0.89
C ARG A 230 9.83 20.80 -0.92
N MET A 231 10.55 19.84 -0.32
CA MET A 231 10.12 18.45 -0.18
C MET A 231 8.78 18.36 0.57
N GLN A 232 8.68 19.02 1.73
CA GLN A 232 7.48 18.99 2.57
C GLN A 232 6.27 19.58 1.83
N GLY A 233 6.46 20.66 1.08
CA GLY A 233 5.42 21.28 0.27
C GLY A 233 4.88 20.36 -0.82
N GLU A 234 5.76 19.76 -1.62
CA GLU A 234 5.35 18.83 -2.68
C GLU A 234 4.73 17.55 -2.11
N MET A 235 5.27 17.00 -1.03
CA MET A 235 4.71 15.81 -0.37
C MET A 235 3.32 16.07 0.20
N MET A 236 3.07 17.24 0.79
CA MET A 236 1.73 17.63 1.26
C MET A 236 0.72 17.71 0.11
N ARG A 237 1.12 18.26 -1.04
CA ARG A 237 0.25 18.31 -2.23
C ARG A 237 -0.03 16.90 -2.76
N SER A 238 0.99 16.07 -2.91
CA SER A 238 0.85 14.67 -3.34
C SER A 238 -0.05 13.86 -2.42
N ASN A 239 0.05 14.08 -1.09
CA ASN A 239 -0.83 13.44 -0.13
C ASN A 239 -2.29 13.92 -0.26
N SER A 240 -2.52 15.22 -0.46
CA SER A 240 -3.86 15.77 -0.67
C SER A 240 -4.52 15.23 -1.95
N GLU A 241 -3.73 15.07 -3.01
CA GLU A 241 -4.16 14.49 -4.28
C GLU A 241 -4.53 13.02 -4.11
N LEU A 242 -3.68 12.24 -3.43
CA LEU A 242 -3.93 10.84 -3.10
C LEU A 242 -5.21 10.66 -2.26
N GLN A 243 -5.46 11.53 -1.28
CA GLN A 243 -6.72 11.52 -0.52
C GLN A 243 -7.94 11.80 -1.39
N GLN A 244 -7.81 12.66 -2.39
CA GLN A 244 -8.90 12.95 -3.32
C GLN A 244 -9.16 11.78 -4.26
N ILE A 245 -8.11 11.19 -4.84
CA ILE A 245 -8.17 9.95 -5.64
C ILE A 245 -8.88 8.84 -4.85
N LEU A 246 -8.52 8.64 -3.58
CA LEU A 246 -9.15 7.64 -2.71
C LEU A 246 -10.66 7.88 -2.51
N ARG A 247 -11.07 9.13 -2.26
CA ARG A 247 -12.48 9.46 -2.09
C ARG A 247 -13.27 9.16 -3.36
N GLU A 248 -12.76 9.58 -4.51
CA GLU A 248 -13.41 9.35 -5.80
C GLU A 248 -13.48 7.85 -6.15
N GLN A 249 -12.41 7.09 -5.89
CA GLN A 249 -12.43 5.63 -6.08
C GLN A 249 -13.48 4.94 -5.21
N GLN A 250 -13.61 5.38 -3.95
CA GLN A 250 -14.61 4.83 -3.02
C GLN A 250 -16.04 5.12 -3.50
N GLU A 251 -16.29 6.29 -4.07
CA GLU A 251 -17.58 6.63 -4.67
C GLU A 251 -17.88 5.76 -5.90
N ILE A 252 -16.90 5.61 -6.81
CA ILE A 252 -17.06 4.78 -8.01
C ILE A 252 -17.37 3.33 -7.63
N LEU A 253 -16.69 2.78 -6.62
CA LEU A 253 -16.97 1.43 -6.11
C LEU A 253 -18.39 1.31 -5.56
N VAL A 254 -18.82 2.26 -4.71
CA VAL A 254 -20.17 2.24 -4.12
C VAL A 254 -21.24 2.33 -5.21
N ASP A 255 -21.04 3.18 -6.22
CA ASP A 255 -21.99 3.33 -7.31
C ASP A 255 -22.00 2.09 -8.23
N THR A 256 -20.85 1.48 -8.49
CA THR A 256 -20.74 0.22 -9.24
C THR A 256 -21.45 -0.92 -8.51
N GLU A 257 -21.24 -1.07 -7.20
CA GLU A 257 -21.92 -2.07 -6.38
C GLU A 257 -23.44 -1.84 -6.35
N ARG A 258 -23.90 -0.59 -6.25
CA ARG A 258 -25.33 -0.25 -6.29
C ARG A 258 -25.99 -0.61 -7.61
N ILE A 259 -25.30 -0.42 -8.73
CA ILE A 259 -25.81 -0.83 -10.06
C ILE A 259 -25.87 -2.35 -10.12
N GLN A 260 -24.85 -3.05 -9.64
CA GLN A 260 -24.83 -4.51 -9.60
C GLN A 260 -25.97 -5.08 -8.73
N GLN A 261 -26.19 -4.53 -7.54
CA GLN A 261 -27.24 -4.97 -6.63
C GLN A 261 -28.64 -4.70 -7.19
N ARG A 262 -28.86 -3.53 -7.80
CA ARG A 262 -30.14 -3.24 -8.48
C ARG A 262 -30.41 -4.19 -9.63
N GLY A 263 -29.39 -4.44 -10.47
CA GLY A 263 -29.48 -5.44 -11.53
C GLY A 263 -29.88 -6.81 -10.96
N LEU A 264 -29.25 -7.29 -9.88
CA LEU A 264 -29.60 -8.57 -9.26
C LEU A 264 -31.03 -8.59 -8.69
N GLY A 265 -31.47 -7.55 -8.00
CA GLY A 265 -32.82 -7.48 -7.42
C GLY A 265 -33.91 -7.51 -8.49
N GLU A 266 -33.78 -6.71 -9.55
CA GLU A 266 -34.76 -6.69 -10.64
C GLU A 266 -34.84 -8.04 -11.37
N ARG A 267 -33.71 -8.73 -11.51
CA ARG A 267 -33.64 -10.08 -12.09
C ARG A 267 -34.37 -11.10 -11.24
N GLU A 268 -34.17 -11.05 -9.92
CA GLU A 268 -34.89 -11.91 -8.98
C GLU A 268 -36.40 -11.64 -9.03
N ASP A 269 -36.83 -10.38 -9.12
CA ASP A 269 -38.25 -10.03 -9.16
C ASP A 269 -38.92 -10.48 -10.47
N ILE A 270 -38.24 -10.33 -11.62
CA ILE A 270 -38.73 -10.84 -12.91
C ILE A 270 -38.86 -12.37 -12.87
N LEU A 271 -37.87 -13.07 -12.30
CA LEU A 271 -37.92 -14.53 -12.17
C LEU A 271 -39.04 -14.97 -11.22
N LYS A 272 -39.25 -14.28 -10.10
CA LYS A 272 -40.36 -14.54 -9.17
C LYS A 272 -41.71 -14.37 -9.85
N GLU A 273 -41.93 -13.26 -10.56
CA GLU A 273 -43.20 -12.99 -11.24
C GLU A 273 -43.50 -14.04 -12.33
N ARG A 274 -42.48 -14.48 -13.08
CA ARG A 274 -42.61 -15.55 -14.07
C ARG A 274 -42.90 -16.90 -13.41
N LEU A 275 -42.20 -17.21 -12.31
CA LEU A 275 -42.42 -18.41 -11.52
C LEU A 275 -43.85 -18.47 -10.98
N ASP A 276 -44.34 -17.37 -10.41
CA ASP A 276 -45.70 -17.29 -9.85
C ASP A 276 -46.77 -17.46 -10.93
N ARG A 277 -46.57 -16.85 -12.11
CA ARG A 277 -47.45 -17.06 -13.28
C ARG A 277 -47.46 -18.53 -13.74
N PHE A 278 -46.30 -19.17 -13.80
CA PHE A 278 -46.20 -20.58 -14.15
C PHE A 278 -46.92 -21.46 -13.13
N LEU A 279 -46.69 -21.23 -11.84
CA LEU A 279 -47.32 -22.01 -10.77
C LEU A 279 -48.85 -21.89 -10.81
N GLY A 280 -49.39 -20.69 -11.02
CA GLY A 280 -50.84 -20.48 -11.16
C GLY A 280 -51.43 -21.25 -12.33
N LYS A 281 -50.84 -21.12 -13.53
CA LYS A 281 -51.27 -21.84 -14.74
C LYS A 281 -51.15 -23.36 -14.59
N ALA A 282 -50.03 -23.85 -14.07
CA ALA A 282 -49.80 -25.28 -13.88
C ALA A 282 -50.79 -25.88 -12.89
N GLN A 283 -51.12 -25.15 -11.82
CA GLN A 283 -52.14 -25.58 -10.86
C GLN A 283 -53.53 -25.62 -11.49
N GLU A 284 -53.93 -24.62 -12.28
CA GLU A 284 -55.21 -24.59 -12.98
C GLU A 284 -55.34 -25.73 -14.01
N GLU A 285 -54.32 -25.92 -14.85
CA GLU A 285 -54.30 -26.97 -15.88
C GLU A 285 -54.31 -28.37 -15.26
N LEU A 286 -53.53 -28.62 -14.21
CA LEU A 286 -53.54 -29.92 -13.52
C LEU A 286 -54.85 -30.17 -12.76
N SER A 287 -55.50 -29.13 -12.23
CA SER A 287 -56.82 -29.28 -11.60
C SER A 287 -57.89 -29.66 -12.63
N ARG A 288 -57.87 -29.03 -13.82
CA ARG A 288 -58.72 -29.42 -14.95
C ARG A 288 -58.45 -30.85 -15.39
N LEU A 289 -57.18 -31.27 -15.43
CA LEU A 289 -56.82 -32.64 -15.77
C LEU A 289 -57.33 -33.65 -14.72
N ALA A 290 -57.27 -33.30 -13.43
CA ALA A 290 -57.80 -34.15 -12.37
C ALA A 290 -59.35 -34.29 -12.45
N GLU A 291 -60.05 -33.26 -12.90
CA GLU A 291 -61.51 -33.31 -13.14
C GLU A 291 -61.88 -34.12 -14.40
N LEU A 292 -61.03 -34.10 -15.43
CA LEU A 292 -61.24 -34.86 -16.67
C LEU A 292 -61.05 -36.38 -16.49
N PHE A 293 -60.29 -36.78 -15.48
CA PHE A 293 -60.02 -38.17 -15.10
C PHE A 293 -60.49 -38.42 -13.64
N PRO A 294 -61.81 -38.52 -13.38
CA PRO A 294 -62.31 -38.81 -12.05
C PRO A 294 -61.90 -40.22 -11.59
N ASP A 295 -61.82 -40.42 -10.27
CA ASP A 295 -61.68 -41.75 -9.67
C ASP A 295 -63.01 -42.51 -9.80
N ASP A 296 -63.39 -42.89 -11.02
CA ASP A 296 -64.47 -43.85 -11.20
C ASP A 296 -63.92 -45.21 -10.77
N GLU A 297 -64.30 -45.68 -9.59
CA GLU A 297 -64.24 -47.10 -9.25
C GLU A 297 -65.11 -47.84 -10.28
N ARG A 298 -64.51 -48.25 -11.40
CA ARG A 298 -65.17 -49.16 -12.35
C ARG A 298 -65.48 -50.44 -11.58
N GLU A 299 -66.74 -50.61 -11.19
CA GLU A 299 -67.29 -51.89 -10.77
C GLU A 299 -67.02 -52.92 -11.87
N SER A 300 -66.13 -53.85 -11.57
CA SER A 300 -66.02 -55.20 -12.16
C SER A 300 -66.05 -55.30 -13.70
N GLY A 301 -64.91 -55.02 -14.34
CA GLY A 301 -64.54 -55.53 -15.67
C GLY A 301 -63.06 -55.94 -15.69
N PRO A 302 -62.60 -56.81 -16.61
CA PRO A 302 -61.18 -57.16 -16.71
C PRO A 302 -60.39 -55.86 -16.89
N GLY A 303 -59.45 -55.59 -15.98
CA GLY A 303 -58.70 -54.34 -15.94
C GLY A 303 -58.07 -54.00 -17.29
N PRO A 304 -57.77 -52.71 -17.55
CA PRO A 304 -57.17 -52.29 -18.80
C PRO A 304 -55.93 -53.15 -19.08
N SER A 305 -55.81 -53.64 -20.31
CA SER A 305 -54.62 -54.39 -20.72
C SER A 305 -53.37 -53.51 -20.54
N ARG A 306 -52.19 -54.11 -20.34
CA ARG A 306 -50.92 -53.37 -20.12
C ARG A 306 -50.64 -52.24 -21.13
N ASP A 307 -51.21 -52.35 -22.33
CA ASP A 307 -51.06 -51.41 -23.44
C ASP A 307 -52.22 -50.40 -23.58
N GLN A 308 -53.22 -50.40 -22.70
CA GLN A 308 -54.38 -49.49 -22.72
C GLN A 308 -54.24 -48.37 -21.68
N LEU A 309 -54.78 -47.19 -22.00
CA LEU A 309 -54.82 -46.03 -21.10
C LEU A 309 -55.58 -46.37 -19.80
N ASP A 310 -54.97 -46.11 -18.64
CA ASP A 310 -55.60 -46.22 -17.33
C ASP A 310 -55.84 -44.83 -16.73
N GLU A 311 -57.10 -44.41 -16.69
CA GLU A 311 -57.54 -43.11 -16.21
C GLU A 311 -57.25 -42.90 -14.71
N ALA A 312 -57.31 -43.97 -13.90
CA ALA A 312 -56.99 -43.90 -12.47
C ALA A 312 -55.49 -43.66 -12.24
N THR A 313 -54.65 -44.30 -13.06
CA THR A 313 -53.20 -44.06 -13.07
C THR A 313 -52.87 -42.64 -13.50
N VAL A 314 -53.54 -42.10 -14.53
CA VAL A 314 -53.37 -40.70 -14.96
C VAL A 314 -53.78 -39.73 -13.84
N ASN A 315 -54.91 -39.95 -13.17
CA ASN A 315 -55.35 -39.11 -12.05
C ASN A 315 -54.35 -39.14 -10.87
N HIS A 316 -53.84 -40.32 -10.52
CA HIS A 316 -52.82 -40.45 -9.48
C HIS A 316 -51.54 -39.68 -9.83
N LEU A 317 -51.10 -39.73 -11.09
CA LEU A 317 -49.94 -38.98 -11.58
C LEU A 317 -50.20 -37.46 -11.56
N VAL A 318 -51.42 -37.01 -11.90
CA VAL A 318 -51.81 -35.60 -11.79
C VAL A 318 -51.81 -35.10 -10.34
N LYS A 319 -52.37 -35.87 -9.40
CA LYS A 319 -52.33 -35.54 -7.96
C LYS A 319 -50.90 -35.49 -7.42
N ASN A 320 -50.03 -36.39 -7.89
CA ASN A 320 -48.61 -36.34 -7.58
C ASN A 320 -47.93 -35.09 -8.16
N MET A 321 -48.24 -34.70 -9.40
CA MET A 321 -47.74 -33.47 -10.01
C MET A 321 -48.15 -32.23 -9.21
N ILE A 322 -49.42 -32.11 -8.81
CA ILE A 322 -49.91 -31.02 -7.95
C ILE A 322 -49.12 -30.99 -6.63
N SER A 323 -48.92 -32.16 -6.01
CA SER A 323 -48.18 -32.27 -4.74
C SER A 323 -46.71 -31.85 -4.87
N ARG A 324 -46.07 -32.11 -6.03
CA ARG A 324 -44.68 -31.69 -6.31
C ARG A 324 -44.58 -30.19 -6.61
N LEU A 325 -45.55 -29.63 -7.32
CA LEU A 325 -45.62 -28.17 -7.55
C LEU A 325 -45.82 -27.39 -6.25
N LEU A 326 -46.71 -27.85 -5.37
CA LEU A 326 -46.91 -27.22 -4.04
C LEU A 326 -45.64 -27.24 -3.19
N LYS A 327 -44.80 -28.26 -3.36
CA LYS A 327 -43.48 -28.37 -2.71
C LYS A 327 -42.35 -27.66 -3.46
N LYS A 328 -42.65 -27.03 -4.62
CA LYS A 328 -41.67 -26.40 -5.52
C LYS A 328 -40.54 -27.34 -5.96
N ASP A 329 -40.84 -28.63 -6.04
CA ASP A 329 -39.91 -29.70 -6.42
C ASP A 329 -39.95 -29.91 -7.94
N PHE A 330 -39.39 -28.96 -8.70
CA PHE A 330 -39.40 -28.96 -10.17
C PHE A 330 -38.75 -30.18 -10.82
N PRO A 331 -37.63 -30.73 -10.30
CA PRO A 331 -37.05 -31.97 -10.84
C PRO A 331 -38.01 -33.16 -10.72
N ALA A 332 -38.59 -33.38 -9.53
CA ALA A 332 -39.56 -34.48 -9.36
C ALA A 332 -40.87 -34.22 -10.12
N PHE A 333 -41.28 -32.96 -10.28
CA PHE A 333 -42.42 -32.59 -11.12
C PHE A 333 -42.19 -32.99 -12.58
N ALA A 334 -41.01 -32.71 -13.15
CA ALA A 334 -40.65 -33.10 -14.51
C ALA A 334 -40.63 -34.63 -14.69
N GLU A 335 -40.12 -35.38 -13.70
CA GLU A 335 -40.13 -36.85 -13.71
C GLU A 335 -41.56 -37.42 -13.74
N VAL A 336 -42.45 -36.92 -12.88
CA VAL A 336 -43.85 -37.37 -12.83
C VAL A 336 -44.61 -36.96 -14.10
N MET A 337 -44.30 -35.81 -14.69
CA MET A 337 -44.89 -35.37 -15.96
C MET A 337 -44.50 -36.30 -17.13
N GLU A 338 -43.26 -36.77 -17.19
CA GLU A 338 -42.83 -37.72 -18.20
C GLU A 338 -43.49 -39.10 -18.02
N LEU A 339 -43.76 -39.52 -16.78
CA LEU A 339 -44.56 -40.72 -16.51
C LEU A 339 -46.01 -40.54 -16.98
N ALA A 340 -46.64 -39.40 -16.68
CA ALA A 340 -48.00 -39.09 -17.11
C ALA A 340 -48.14 -39.10 -18.64
N ARG A 341 -47.13 -38.61 -19.37
CA ARG A 341 -47.09 -38.67 -20.84
C ARG A 341 -46.95 -40.07 -21.40
N LYS A 342 -46.09 -40.90 -20.80
CA LYS A 342 -45.94 -42.30 -21.19
C LYS A 342 -47.26 -43.07 -21.02
N GLU A 343 -48.00 -42.76 -19.95
CA GLU A 343 -49.32 -43.32 -19.72
C GLU A 343 -50.35 -42.81 -20.74
N LEU A 344 -50.38 -41.50 -21.03
CA LEU A 344 -51.25 -40.93 -22.06
C LEU A 344 -50.94 -41.44 -23.46
N GLY A 345 -49.70 -41.87 -23.74
CA GLY A 345 -49.27 -42.47 -25.01
C GLY A 345 -49.72 -43.92 -25.26
N LYS A 346 -50.39 -44.57 -24.30
CA LYS A 346 -50.93 -45.94 -24.46
C LYS A 346 -52.15 -45.98 -25.39
N ARG A 347 -52.55 -47.18 -25.84
CA ARG A 347 -53.70 -47.37 -26.77
C ARG A 347 -55.00 -46.87 -26.12
N ARG A 348 -55.74 -46.03 -26.84
CA ARG A 348 -56.94 -45.33 -26.35
C ARG A 348 -58.22 -45.99 -26.89
N ALA A 349 -59.29 -46.02 -26.10
CA ALA A 349 -60.63 -46.29 -26.62
C ALA A 349 -61.12 -45.08 -27.45
N PRO A 350 -62.00 -45.26 -28.44
CA PRO A 350 -62.52 -44.16 -29.28
C PRO A 350 -63.22 -43.06 -28.47
N GLU A 351 -63.80 -43.40 -27.32
CA GLU A 351 -64.45 -42.46 -26.39
C GLU A 351 -63.44 -41.64 -25.56
N GLN A 352 -62.20 -42.11 -25.44
CA GLN A 352 -61.12 -41.49 -24.66
C GLN A 352 -60.14 -40.68 -25.53
N GLU A 353 -60.28 -40.78 -26.86
CA GLU A 353 -59.30 -40.23 -27.80
C GLU A 353 -59.25 -38.69 -27.75
N SER A 354 -60.40 -38.03 -27.59
CA SER A 354 -60.48 -36.56 -27.46
C SER A 354 -59.94 -36.06 -26.12
N LYS A 355 -60.27 -36.72 -25.01
CA LYS A 355 -59.80 -36.37 -23.66
C LYS A 355 -58.29 -36.59 -23.51
N GLY A 356 -57.78 -37.73 -23.99
CA GLY A 356 -56.36 -38.07 -23.94
C GLY A 356 -55.48 -37.14 -24.77
N ARG A 357 -55.96 -36.70 -25.96
CA ARG A 357 -55.25 -35.70 -26.78
C ARG A 357 -55.20 -34.34 -26.07
N GLY A 358 -56.32 -33.86 -25.53
CA GLY A 358 -56.35 -32.60 -24.76
C GLY A 358 -55.42 -32.63 -23.54
N ALA A 359 -55.35 -33.76 -22.84
CA ALA A 359 -54.44 -33.95 -21.71
C ALA A 359 -52.97 -33.96 -22.10
N GLU A 360 -52.64 -34.62 -23.22
CA GLU A 360 -51.29 -34.63 -23.79
C GLU A 360 -50.85 -33.22 -24.21
N ASP A 361 -51.75 -32.46 -24.85
CA ASP A 361 -51.50 -31.08 -25.27
C ASP A 361 -51.27 -30.15 -24.07
N SER A 362 -52.09 -30.25 -23.01
CA SER A 362 -51.91 -29.48 -21.76
C SER A 362 -50.56 -29.78 -21.09
N LEU A 363 -50.20 -31.06 -20.94
CA LEU A 363 -48.88 -31.44 -20.40
C LEU A 363 -47.74 -31.04 -21.33
N GLN A 364 -47.97 -30.95 -22.65
CA GLN A 364 -47.00 -30.42 -23.60
C GLN A 364 -46.78 -28.91 -23.44
N GLY A 365 -47.86 -28.15 -23.24
CA GLY A 365 -47.81 -26.74 -22.92
C GLY A 365 -47.02 -26.46 -21.63
N LEU A 366 -47.32 -27.18 -20.54
CA LEU A 366 -46.65 -26.98 -19.26
C LEU A 366 -45.15 -27.28 -19.30
N LYS A 367 -44.72 -28.30 -20.06
CA LYS A 367 -43.28 -28.57 -20.24
C LYS A 367 -42.58 -27.44 -20.98
N ARG A 368 -43.16 -26.94 -22.07
CA ARG A 368 -42.57 -25.84 -22.85
C ARG A 368 -42.46 -24.57 -22.01
N GLU A 369 -43.46 -24.26 -21.18
CA GLU A 369 -43.41 -23.13 -20.26
C GLU A 369 -42.36 -23.32 -19.15
N LEU A 370 -42.20 -24.54 -18.62
CA LEU A 370 -41.16 -24.88 -17.65
C LEU A 370 -39.75 -24.77 -18.25
N GLU A 371 -39.56 -25.25 -19.47
CA GLU A 371 -38.30 -25.12 -20.21
C GLU A 371 -37.98 -23.65 -20.51
N ALA A 372 -38.98 -22.86 -20.93
CA ALA A 372 -38.82 -21.42 -21.16
C ALA A 372 -38.45 -20.65 -19.87
N LEU A 373 -38.97 -21.06 -18.73
CA LEU A 373 -38.60 -20.50 -17.41
C LEU A 373 -37.13 -20.79 -17.05
N LEU A 374 -36.60 -21.93 -17.50
CA LEU A 374 -35.24 -22.39 -17.20
C LEU A 374 -34.19 -21.92 -18.23
N GLU A 375 -34.59 -21.68 -19.48
CA GLU A 375 -33.67 -21.33 -20.58
C GLU A 375 -33.41 -19.82 -20.74
N GLU A 376 -34.31 -18.92 -20.33
CA GLU A 376 -34.10 -17.48 -20.55
C GLU A 376 -33.10 -16.87 -19.55
N PRO A 377 -31.96 -16.31 -20.02
CA PRO A 377 -31.16 -15.43 -19.20
C PRO A 377 -31.89 -14.09 -19.08
N VAL A 378 -32.53 -13.89 -17.92
CA VAL A 378 -32.26 -12.76 -17.02
C VAL A 378 -32.04 -11.41 -17.74
N ALA A 379 -33.05 -10.53 -17.66
CA ALA A 379 -33.04 -9.19 -18.23
C ALA A 379 -31.65 -8.50 -18.19
N GLY A 380 -31.22 -8.02 -19.38
CA GLY A 380 -30.04 -7.19 -19.53
C GLY A 380 -30.17 -5.88 -18.76
N LEU A 381 -29.04 -5.22 -18.49
CA LEU A 381 -29.01 -3.90 -17.86
C LEU A 381 -29.98 -2.93 -18.56
N LYS A 382 -30.69 -2.11 -17.78
CA LYS A 382 -31.55 -1.04 -18.32
C LYS A 382 -30.68 0.03 -18.98
N ASP A 383 -31.25 0.79 -19.91
CA ASP A 383 -30.49 1.83 -20.63
C ASP A 383 -29.96 2.93 -19.69
N ASP A 384 -30.68 3.26 -18.62
CA ASP A 384 -30.21 4.15 -17.56
C ASP A 384 -29.00 3.59 -16.81
N GLU A 385 -28.96 2.28 -16.56
CA GLU A 385 -27.83 1.62 -15.90
C GLU A 385 -26.62 1.55 -16.83
N LYS A 386 -26.84 1.27 -18.11
CA LYS A 386 -25.79 1.32 -19.13
C LYS A 386 -25.17 2.71 -19.21
N LYS A 387 -25.99 3.76 -19.17
CA LYS A 387 -25.51 5.15 -19.16
C LYS A 387 -24.68 5.43 -17.90
N ARG A 388 -25.18 5.06 -16.72
CA ARG A 388 -24.44 5.23 -15.46
C ARG A 388 -23.11 4.48 -15.45
N LEU A 389 -23.04 3.26 -15.99
CA LEU A 389 -21.78 2.51 -16.09
C LEU A 389 -20.78 3.19 -17.03
N ARG A 390 -21.24 3.78 -18.13
CA ARG A 390 -20.39 4.58 -19.03
C ARG A 390 -19.90 5.86 -18.33
N ASP A 391 -20.75 6.52 -17.56
CA ASP A 391 -20.36 7.70 -16.78
C ASP A 391 -19.32 7.32 -15.71
N LEU A 392 -19.49 6.19 -15.02
CA LEU A 392 -18.50 5.66 -14.08
C LEU A 392 -17.18 5.29 -14.77
N SER A 393 -17.23 4.70 -15.97
CA SER A 393 -16.02 4.43 -16.77
C SER A 393 -15.26 5.71 -17.12
N GLN A 394 -15.97 6.80 -17.46
CA GLN A 394 -15.34 8.10 -17.70
C GLN A 394 -14.72 8.70 -16.44
N ARG A 395 -15.42 8.61 -15.30
CA ARG A 395 -14.88 9.04 -14.00
C ARG A 395 -13.63 8.25 -13.62
N GLU A 396 -13.68 6.93 -13.77
CA GLU A 396 -12.54 6.04 -13.50
C GLU A 396 -11.33 6.39 -14.37
N ARG A 397 -11.55 6.78 -15.64
CA ARG A 397 -10.47 7.27 -16.51
C ARG A 397 -9.82 8.53 -15.93
N GLY A 398 -10.61 9.50 -15.48
CA GLY A 398 -10.08 10.73 -14.88
C GLY A 398 -9.28 10.46 -13.60
N VAL A 399 -9.76 9.54 -12.76
CA VAL A 399 -9.04 9.11 -11.54
C VAL A 399 -7.74 8.39 -11.90
N LYS A 400 -7.75 7.52 -12.92
CA LYS A 400 -6.56 6.86 -13.44
C LYS A 400 -5.52 7.87 -13.95
N GLU A 401 -5.92 8.82 -14.78
CA GLU A 401 -5.03 9.85 -15.34
C GLU A 401 -4.34 10.65 -14.22
N ARG A 402 -5.10 11.10 -13.22
CA ARG A 402 -4.54 11.78 -12.04
C ARG A 402 -3.63 10.90 -11.20
N THR A 403 -3.93 9.60 -11.11
CA THR A 403 -3.06 8.63 -10.42
C THR A 403 -1.75 8.43 -11.16
N GLN A 404 -1.76 8.46 -12.49
CA GLN A 404 -0.55 8.42 -13.33
C GLN A 404 0.27 9.71 -13.20
N GLU A 405 -0.37 10.88 -13.24
CA GLU A 405 0.32 12.14 -12.98
C GLU A 405 0.94 12.19 -11.58
N LEU A 406 0.23 11.67 -10.57
CA LEU A 406 0.75 11.57 -9.21
C LEU A 406 1.97 10.64 -9.15
N HIS A 407 1.92 9.51 -9.87
CA HIS A 407 3.05 8.60 -10.00
C HIS A 407 4.27 9.29 -10.61
N GLU A 408 4.11 10.03 -11.72
CA GLU A 408 5.21 10.78 -12.36
C GLU A 408 5.79 11.86 -11.45
N LYS A 409 4.92 12.61 -10.75
CA LYS A 409 5.36 13.62 -9.77
C LYS A 409 6.15 12.97 -8.64
N LEU A 410 5.65 11.87 -8.09
CA LEU A 410 6.36 11.13 -7.05
C LEU A 410 7.67 10.55 -7.57
N ASP A 411 7.72 9.99 -8.77
CA ASP A 411 8.95 9.49 -9.37
C ASP A 411 10.02 10.59 -9.48
N SER A 412 9.63 11.79 -9.97
CA SER A 412 10.53 12.94 -10.01
C SER A 412 10.98 13.41 -8.62
N LEU A 413 10.10 13.36 -7.62
CA LEU A 413 10.44 13.69 -6.23
C LEU A 413 11.37 12.65 -5.62
N PHE A 414 11.22 11.38 -5.95
CA PHE A 414 12.07 10.30 -5.47
C PHE A 414 13.49 10.37 -6.03
N GLN A 415 13.65 10.85 -7.27
CA GLN A 415 14.98 11.17 -7.82
C GLN A 415 15.70 12.26 -7.02
N LEU A 416 14.93 13.23 -6.50
CA LEU A 416 15.46 14.31 -5.67
C LEU A 416 15.60 13.93 -4.20
N PHE A 417 14.86 12.91 -3.74
CA PHE A 417 14.76 12.51 -2.33
C PHE A 417 14.90 11.00 -2.19
N PRO A 418 16.14 10.50 -2.16
CA PRO A 418 16.42 9.07 -2.09
C PRO A 418 15.87 8.37 -0.84
N SER A 419 15.52 9.10 0.22
CA SER A 419 15.01 8.57 1.49
C SER A 419 13.55 8.09 1.48
N LEU A 420 12.79 8.33 0.41
CA LEU A 420 11.39 7.88 0.31
C LEU A 420 11.28 6.35 0.09
N ASP A 421 10.18 5.71 0.49
CA ASP A 421 10.03 4.26 0.33
C ASP A 421 9.63 3.89 -1.12
N PRO A 422 10.46 3.16 -1.90
CA PRO A 422 10.17 2.80 -3.30
C PRO A 422 8.85 2.04 -3.48
N GLN A 423 8.38 1.35 -2.43
CA GLN A 423 7.12 0.62 -2.46
C GLN A 423 5.92 1.55 -2.73
N ILE A 424 6.00 2.83 -2.36
CA ILE A 424 4.92 3.81 -2.58
C ILE A 424 4.68 4.01 -4.08
N ILE A 425 5.73 4.24 -4.86
CA ILE A 425 5.64 4.45 -6.31
C ILE A 425 5.06 3.22 -6.99
N LYS A 426 5.55 2.04 -6.59
CA LYS A 426 5.09 0.75 -7.11
C LYS A 426 3.61 0.53 -6.84
N ASN A 427 3.17 0.78 -5.62
CA ASN A 427 1.75 0.63 -5.24
C ASN A 427 0.84 1.57 -6.04
N ILE A 428 1.28 2.81 -6.29
CA ILE A 428 0.50 3.78 -7.09
C ILE A 428 0.46 3.36 -8.56
N GLN A 429 1.55 2.84 -9.11
CA GLN A 429 1.60 2.29 -10.47
C GLN A 429 0.69 1.06 -10.62
N GLU A 430 0.72 0.14 -9.66
CA GLU A 430 -0.16 -1.02 -9.62
C GLU A 430 -1.63 -0.60 -9.49
N ALA A 431 -1.93 0.41 -8.69
CA ALA A 431 -3.26 0.99 -8.56
C ALA A 431 -3.76 1.58 -9.89
N ALA A 432 -2.94 2.35 -10.61
CA ALA A 432 -3.28 2.86 -11.94
C ALA A 432 -3.58 1.73 -12.95
N GLY A 433 -2.81 0.63 -12.89
CA GLY A 433 -3.06 -0.55 -13.71
C GLY A 433 -4.35 -1.31 -13.35
N ALA A 434 -4.74 -1.31 -12.07
CA ALA A 434 -6.02 -1.88 -11.64
C ALA A 434 -7.20 -1.01 -12.07
N MET A 435 -7.08 0.32 -11.96
CA MET A 435 -8.07 1.30 -12.43
C MET A 435 -8.28 1.20 -13.94
N ASP A 436 -7.22 0.97 -14.73
CA ASP A 436 -7.34 0.75 -16.18
C ASP A 436 -8.21 -0.46 -16.52
N LYS A 437 -8.03 -1.57 -15.79
CA LYS A 437 -8.87 -2.77 -15.94
C LYS A 437 -10.30 -2.49 -15.53
N ALA A 438 -10.51 -1.79 -14.41
CA ALA A 438 -11.85 -1.42 -13.94
C ALA A 438 -12.56 -0.50 -14.95
N GLN A 439 -11.86 0.49 -15.49
CA GLN A 439 -12.34 1.40 -16.52
C GLN A 439 -12.84 0.64 -17.76
N GLY A 440 -12.04 -0.34 -18.24
CA GLY A 440 -12.42 -1.21 -19.36
C GLY A 440 -13.67 -2.03 -19.08
N ARG A 441 -13.71 -2.69 -17.90
CA ARG A 441 -14.87 -3.49 -17.46
C ARG A 441 -16.15 -2.66 -17.33
N LEU A 442 -16.07 -1.46 -16.79
CA LEU A 442 -17.21 -0.53 -16.71
C LEU A 442 -17.67 -0.08 -18.11
N GLY A 443 -16.73 0.14 -19.03
CA GLY A 443 -17.01 0.47 -20.43
C GLY A 443 -17.73 -0.67 -21.18
N ASP A 444 -17.33 -1.90 -20.90
CA ASP A 444 -17.94 -3.13 -21.43
C ASP A 444 -19.26 -3.51 -20.73
N LEU A 445 -19.77 -2.65 -19.84
CA LEU A 445 -20.99 -2.85 -19.05
C LEU A 445 -20.89 -4.04 -18.07
N ASP A 446 -19.68 -4.46 -17.72
CA ASP A 446 -19.40 -5.53 -16.75
C ASP A 446 -19.13 -4.94 -15.37
N ALA A 447 -20.18 -4.48 -14.70
CA ALA A 447 -20.11 -3.96 -13.33
C ALA A 447 -19.51 -4.99 -12.34
N LYS A 448 -19.79 -6.28 -12.54
CA LYS A 448 -19.33 -7.37 -11.68
C LYS A 448 -17.83 -7.65 -11.83
N GLY A 449 -17.28 -7.46 -13.03
CA GLY A 449 -15.86 -7.58 -13.31
C GLY A 449 -15.05 -6.35 -12.93
N ALA A 450 -15.69 -5.19 -12.81
CA ALA A 450 -15.06 -3.94 -12.37
C ALA A 450 -14.83 -3.86 -10.86
N VAL A 451 -15.63 -4.56 -10.05
CA VAL A 451 -15.42 -4.65 -8.60
C VAL A 451 -14.29 -5.65 -8.31
N PRO A 452 -13.24 -5.26 -7.57
CA PRO A 452 -12.18 -6.17 -7.17
C PRO A 452 -12.76 -7.38 -6.43
N ARG A 453 -12.53 -8.59 -6.95
CA ARG A 453 -12.90 -9.81 -6.23
C ARG A 453 -11.90 -10.00 -5.11
N CYS A 454 -12.36 -10.04 -3.86
CA CYS A 454 -11.56 -10.52 -2.72
C CYS A 454 -11.28 -12.04 -2.96
N SER A 455 -10.36 -12.39 -3.86
CA SER A 455 -9.96 -13.78 -4.16
C SER A 455 -8.44 -13.91 -4.23
N SER A 456 -7.80 -13.88 -3.06
CA SER A 456 -6.60 -14.66 -2.70
C SER A 456 -6.01 -14.16 -1.36
N SER A 457 -6.68 -14.46 -0.26
CA SER A 457 -5.97 -14.65 1.03
C SER A 457 -6.51 -15.91 1.70
N PRO A 458 -5.65 -16.82 2.20
CA PRO A 458 -6.03 -18.16 2.68
C PRO A 458 -6.78 -18.17 4.02
N SER A 459 -7.40 -17.07 4.40
CA SER A 459 -8.27 -16.99 5.58
C SER A 459 -9.62 -16.42 5.16
N GLY A 460 -10.61 -17.31 5.07
CA GLY A 460 -12.00 -16.95 4.82
C GLY A 460 -12.47 -15.94 5.86
N ALA A 461 -12.83 -14.74 5.40
CA ALA A 461 -13.49 -13.73 6.22
C ALA A 461 -14.53 -12.99 5.37
N SER A 462 -15.69 -12.73 5.96
CA SER A 462 -16.89 -12.22 5.28
C SER A 462 -16.75 -10.76 4.83
N SER A 463 -17.74 -10.30 4.05
CA SER A 463 -17.86 -8.97 3.44
C SER A 463 -17.73 -7.77 4.41
N ALA A 464 -17.89 -7.98 5.72
CA ALA A 464 -17.62 -6.94 6.73
C ALA A 464 -16.11 -6.64 6.88
N THR A 465 -15.25 -7.59 6.56
CA THR A 465 -13.79 -7.48 6.73
C THR A 465 -13.10 -6.76 5.56
N CYS A 466 -13.63 -6.79 4.32
CA CYS A 466 -13.03 -6.03 3.19
C CYS A 466 -13.16 -4.50 3.39
N ARG A 467 -14.17 -4.00 4.13
CA ARG A 467 -14.27 -2.57 4.53
C ARG A 467 -13.16 -2.14 5.49
N SER A 468 -12.75 -3.06 6.37
CA SER A 468 -11.61 -2.87 7.30
C SER A 468 -10.27 -3.06 6.59
N ARG A 469 -10.18 -3.90 5.55
CA ARG A 469 -8.91 -4.22 4.87
C ARG A 469 -8.49 -3.23 3.80
N ALA A 470 -9.43 -2.60 3.08
CA ALA A 470 -9.14 -1.41 2.29
C ALA A 470 -8.63 -0.27 3.19
N SER A 471 -9.20 -0.15 4.40
CA SER A 471 -8.64 0.70 5.45
C SER A 471 -7.32 0.18 6.01
N SER A 472 -7.00 -1.12 6.06
CA SER A 472 -5.76 -1.62 6.68
C SER A 472 -4.56 -1.73 5.73
N VAL A 473 -4.79 -1.91 4.43
CA VAL A 473 -3.74 -1.76 3.40
C VAL A 473 -3.29 -0.30 3.29
N TRP A 474 -4.15 0.64 3.69
CA TRP A 474 -3.88 2.09 3.67
C TRP A 474 -3.71 2.71 5.06
N ALA A 475 -4.07 2.03 6.16
CA ALA A 475 -3.80 2.47 7.55
C ALA A 475 -2.42 2.01 8.04
N GLY A 476 -1.72 1.17 7.29
CA GLY A 476 -0.26 1.02 7.43
C GLY A 476 0.50 2.32 7.10
N SER A 477 -0.19 3.31 6.52
CA SER A 477 0.29 4.66 6.23
C SER A 477 -0.25 5.71 7.22
N CYS A 478 -0.52 5.33 8.48
CA CYS A 478 -0.44 6.34 9.53
C CYS A 478 1.03 6.71 9.71
N PRO A 479 1.42 8.00 9.64
CA PRO A 479 2.77 8.37 10.01
C PRO A 479 2.99 7.90 11.46
N PRO A 480 4.20 7.44 11.82
CA PRO A 480 4.54 7.26 13.22
C PRO A 480 4.17 8.54 13.98
N ALA A 481 3.78 8.41 15.25
CA ALA A 481 3.46 9.54 16.13
C ALA A 481 4.60 10.58 16.27
N SER A 482 5.72 10.39 15.58
CA SER A 482 6.88 11.27 15.47
C SER A 482 6.68 12.52 14.59
N TRP A 483 5.50 12.76 14.02
CA TRP A 483 5.24 13.90 13.11
C TRP A 483 4.55 15.11 13.77
N PHE A 484 4.30 15.09 15.08
CA PHE A 484 3.79 16.25 15.84
C PHE A 484 4.58 16.45 17.15
N PRO A 485 5.13 17.65 17.43
CA PRO A 485 5.52 18.00 18.79
C PRO A 485 4.24 18.33 19.59
N PHE A 486 4.02 17.61 20.69
CA PHE A 486 3.00 17.84 21.72
C PHE A 486 1.52 17.59 21.35
N ARG A 487 1.01 16.40 21.73
CA ARG A 487 -0.22 16.24 22.52
C ARG A 487 -0.31 14.84 23.13
N GLU A 488 -0.30 14.76 24.45
CA GLU A 488 -0.58 13.53 25.22
C GLU A 488 -1.98 13.00 24.90
N CYS A 489 -2.07 11.82 24.29
CA CYS A 489 -3.27 10.98 24.39
C CYS A 489 -3.07 10.01 25.55
N ARG A 490 -3.52 10.40 26.75
CA ARG A 490 -3.66 9.48 27.89
C ARG A 490 -4.69 8.41 27.55
N SER A 491 -4.24 7.16 27.56
CA SER A 491 -5.08 5.97 27.65
C SER A 491 -5.73 5.91 29.03
N SER A 492 -7.04 5.68 29.08
CA SER A 492 -7.76 5.22 30.28
C SER A 492 -8.57 3.98 29.90
N PRO A 493 -8.45 2.86 30.64
CA PRO A 493 -9.28 1.69 30.43
C PRO A 493 -10.51 1.77 31.34
N SER A 494 -11.71 1.70 30.77
CA SER A 494 -12.93 1.46 31.53
C SER A 494 -13.63 0.24 30.97
N SER A 495 -13.32 -0.90 31.60
CA SER A 495 -14.19 -2.07 31.65
C SER A 495 -15.40 -1.74 32.53
N MET A 496 -16.60 -1.88 31.98
CA MET A 496 -17.82 -2.08 32.78
C MET A 496 -18.58 -3.27 32.21
N SER A 497 -18.33 -4.42 32.85
CA SER A 497 -19.35 -5.31 33.42
C SER A 497 -20.79 -5.05 32.96
N LYS A 498 -21.33 -6.00 32.20
CA LYS A 498 -22.78 -6.23 32.11
C LYS A 498 -23.22 -6.94 33.40
N GLY A 499 -24.10 -6.30 34.15
CA GLY A 499 -24.96 -6.92 35.14
C GLY A 499 -26.40 -6.46 34.90
N ALA A 500 -27.21 -7.37 34.35
CA ALA A 500 -28.66 -7.55 34.47
C ALA A 500 -29.10 -8.56 33.40
#